data_AF-A0A2J4G863-F1
#
_entry.id   AF-A0A2J4G863-F1
#
_cell.length_a   1.000
_cell.length_b   1.000
_cell.length_c   1.000
_cell.angle_alpha   90.00
_cell.angle_beta   90.00
_cell.angle_gamma   90.00
#
_symmetry.space_group_name_H-M   'P 1'
#
loop_
_entity.id
_entity.type
_entity.pdbx_description
1 polymer ?
#
loop_
_entity_poly.entity_id
_entity_poly.type
_entity_poly.pdbx_seq_one_letter_code
_entity_poly.pdbx_strand_id
1 'polypeptide(L)'
;MSSTQGVSERREAVREEWLRQHGRVEENVISYADYVLSEYEKEPEKYSKHINNFIERVEELLYPHDQWEEEKAFALFRGHPLVNALTLQHREIEQLLSGAKSEVNPVRKVQMLKTFLEVLRIHVKAENEQLIPMLR
;
A
#
# COMPACT_ATOMS: atom_id res chain seq x y z
N MET A 1 -24.64 18.19 25.48
CA MET A 1 -24.32 16.78 25.15
C MET A 1 -24.03 16.63 23.65
N SER A 2 -23.07 17.36 23.06
CA SER A 2 -23.00 17.48 21.59
C SER A 2 -21.60 17.35 20.95
N SER A 3 -20.55 17.09 21.72
CA SER A 3 -19.17 16.97 21.18
C SER A 3 -18.74 15.53 20.93
N THR A 4 -19.26 14.56 21.69
CA THR A 4 -18.85 13.14 21.61
C THR A 4 -19.47 12.39 20.43
N GLN A 5 -20.69 12.74 20.03
CA GLN A 5 -21.35 12.12 18.85
C GLN A 5 -20.61 12.43 17.55
N GLY A 6 -20.24 13.68 17.30
CA GLY A 6 -19.53 14.06 16.07
C GLY A 6 -18.11 13.49 15.96
N VAL A 7 -17.45 13.17 17.08
CA VAL A 7 -16.14 12.50 17.07
C VAL A 7 -16.29 11.01 16.71
N SER A 8 -17.34 10.35 17.21
CA SER A 8 -17.64 8.94 16.89
C SER A 8 -17.98 8.75 15.41
N GLU A 9 -18.83 9.63 14.85
CA GLU A 9 -19.21 9.57 13.43
C GLU A 9 -18.02 9.79 12.51
N ARG A 10 -17.12 10.72 12.86
CA ARG A 10 -15.90 10.99 12.09
C ARG A 10 -14.94 9.79 12.09
N ARG A 11 -14.76 9.10 13.21
CA ARG A 11 -13.88 7.92 13.31
C ARG A 11 -14.43 6.77 12.48
N GLU A 12 -15.75 6.55 12.53
CA GLU A 12 -16.38 5.47 11.76
C GLU A 12 -16.30 5.75 10.25
N ALA A 13 -16.55 6.99 9.81
CA ALA A 13 -16.41 7.34 8.39
C ALA A 13 -14.98 7.14 7.86
N VAL A 14 -13.96 7.46 8.67
CA VAL A 14 -12.55 7.18 8.30
C VAL A 14 -12.30 5.67 8.25
N ARG A 15 -12.83 4.91 9.23
CA ARG A 15 -12.68 3.46 9.28
C ARG A 15 -13.28 2.77 8.04
N GLU A 16 -14.51 3.13 7.67
CA GLU A 16 -15.20 2.57 6.50
C GLU A 16 -14.45 2.88 5.21
N GLU A 17 -14.01 4.13 5.04
CA GLU A 17 -13.23 4.53 3.86
C GLU A 17 -11.88 3.79 3.80
N TRP A 18 -11.21 3.62 4.94
CA TRP A 18 -9.93 2.90 5.01
C TRP A 18 -10.09 1.45 4.55
N LEU A 19 -11.08 0.73 5.10
CA LEU A 19 -11.37 -0.65 4.70
C LEU A 19 -11.74 -0.76 3.22
N ARG A 20 -12.48 0.21 2.68
CA ARG A 20 -12.83 0.27 1.26
C ARG A 20 -11.60 0.48 0.38
N GLN A 21 -10.67 1.34 0.78
CA GLN A 21 -9.41 1.54 0.07
C GLN A 21 -8.53 0.28 0.12
N HIS A 22 -8.40 -0.38 1.27
CA HIS A 22 -7.67 -1.64 1.41
C HIS A 22 -8.22 -2.74 0.50
N GLY A 23 -9.55 -2.89 0.40
CA GLY A 23 -10.14 -3.83 -0.56
C GLY A 23 -9.68 -3.57 -2.00
N ARG A 24 -9.56 -2.29 -2.39
CA ARG A 24 -9.05 -1.93 -3.73
C ARG A 24 -7.56 -2.21 -3.88
N VAL A 25 -6.75 -1.97 -2.84
CA VAL A 25 -5.31 -2.28 -2.84
C VAL A 25 -5.08 -3.79 -2.94
N GLU A 26 -5.81 -4.59 -2.15
CA GLU A 26 -5.68 -6.06 -2.20
C GLU A 26 -6.04 -6.63 -3.58
N GLU A 27 -7.12 -6.14 -4.19
CA GLU A 27 -7.57 -6.61 -5.50
C GLU A 27 -6.67 -6.12 -6.65
N ASN A 28 -6.41 -4.81 -6.70
CA ASN A 28 -5.82 -4.17 -7.89
C ASN A 28 -4.30 -4.03 -7.84
N VAL A 29 -3.71 -4.14 -6.64
CA VAL A 29 -2.27 -4.06 -6.45
C VAL A 29 -1.73 -5.43 -6.07
N ILE A 30 -2.09 -5.98 -4.91
CA ILE A 30 -1.46 -7.21 -4.39
C ILE A 30 -1.76 -8.41 -5.31
N SER A 31 -3.04 -8.70 -5.54
CA SER A 31 -3.45 -9.86 -6.34
C SER A 31 -3.01 -9.75 -7.80
N TYR A 32 -3.08 -8.54 -8.37
CA TYR A 32 -2.66 -8.30 -9.74
C TYR A 32 -1.13 -8.41 -9.91
N ALA A 33 -0.37 -7.90 -8.95
CA ALA A 33 1.08 -8.00 -8.95
C ALA A 33 1.56 -9.45 -8.85
N ASP A 34 0.92 -10.28 -8.02
CA ASP A 34 1.22 -11.72 -7.95
C ASP A 34 1.08 -12.37 -9.32
N TYR A 35 -0.04 -12.10 -10.00
CA TYR A 35 -0.29 -12.61 -11.34
C TYR A 35 0.80 -12.15 -12.32
N VAL A 36 1.06 -10.83 -12.40
CA VAL A 36 2.03 -10.27 -13.34
C VAL A 36 3.44 -10.80 -13.08
N LEU A 37 3.87 -10.88 -11.82
CA LEU A 37 5.20 -11.42 -11.48
C LEU A 37 5.30 -12.90 -11.83
N SER A 38 4.24 -13.69 -11.59
CA SER A 38 4.23 -15.11 -11.95
C SER A 38 4.34 -15.35 -13.47
N GLU A 39 3.76 -14.47 -14.28
CA GLU A 39 3.86 -14.52 -15.74
C GLU A 39 5.21 -14.01 -16.23
N TYR A 40 5.71 -12.93 -15.62
CA TYR A 40 7.01 -12.35 -15.95
C TYR A 40 8.15 -13.35 -15.72
N GLU A 41 8.13 -14.11 -14.63
CA GLU A 41 9.16 -15.11 -14.35
C GLU A 41 9.23 -16.24 -15.38
N LYS A 42 8.12 -16.54 -16.06
CA LYS A 42 8.06 -17.56 -17.11
C LYS A 42 8.67 -17.04 -18.42
N GLU A 43 8.41 -15.78 -18.78
CA GLU A 43 8.87 -15.18 -20.05
C GLU A 43 9.36 -13.71 -19.89
N PRO A 44 10.49 -13.43 -19.21
CA PRO A 44 10.88 -12.06 -18.82
C PRO A 44 11.01 -11.07 -19.98
N GLU A 45 11.49 -11.53 -21.13
CA GLU A 45 11.72 -10.68 -22.31
C GLU A 45 10.40 -10.16 -22.90
N LYS A 46 9.39 -11.05 -22.97
CA LYS A 46 8.05 -10.76 -23.48
C LYS A 46 7.30 -9.75 -22.60
N TYR A 47 7.50 -9.82 -21.28
CA TYR A 47 6.77 -9.01 -20.31
C TYR A 47 7.52 -7.76 -19.84
N SER A 48 8.72 -7.48 -20.36
CA SER A 48 9.56 -6.32 -20.01
C SER A 48 8.89 -4.95 -20.16
N LYS A 49 8.03 -4.73 -21.16
CA LYS A 49 7.24 -3.49 -21.28
C LYS A 49 6.02 -3.48 -20.35
N HIS A 50 5.45 -4.65 -20.10
CA HIS A 50 4.26 -4.81 -19.26
C HIS A 50 4.57 -4.52 -17.79
N ILE A 51 5.79 -4.87 -17.32
CA ILE A 51 6.19 -4.64 -15.92
C ILE A 51 6.27 -3.15 -15.58
N ASN A 52 6.73 -2.29 -16.50
CA ASN A 52 6.85 -0.86 -16.23
C ASN A 52 5.46 -0.19 -16.18
N ASN A 53 4.57 -0.53 -17.12
CA ASN A 53 3.18 -0.06 -17.09
C ASN A 53 2.45 -0.55 -15.83
N PHE A 54 2.77 -1.77 -15.38
CA PHE A 54 2.27 -2.30 -14.12
C PHE A 54 2.75 -1.46 -12.93
N ILE A 55 4.05 -1.15 -12.85
CA ILE A 55 4.60 -0.30 -11.78
C ILE A 55 3.89 1.05 -11.75
N GLU A 56 3.75 1.72 -12.90
CA GLU A 56 3.06 3.02 -12.99
C GLU A 56 1.62 2.94 -12.47
N ARG A 57 0.88 1.88 -12.83
CA ARG A 57 -0.48 1.66 -12.34
C ARG A 57 -0.52 1.41 -10.83
N VAL A 58 0.49 0.75 -10.27
CA VAL A 58 0.59 0.55 -8.82
C VAL A 58 0.86 1.88 -8.12
N GLU A 59 1.76 2.72 -8.65
CA GLU A 59 2.04 4.06 -8.13
C GLU A 59 0.77 4.93 -8.12
N GLU A 60 -0.01 4.90 -9.21
CA GLU A 60 -1.28 5.63 -9.32
C GLU A 60 -2.34 5.21 -8.31
N LEU A 61 -2.28 3.96 -7.81
CA LEU A 61 -3.23 3.42 -6.85
C LEU A 61 -2.76 3.60 -5.40
N LEU A 62 -1.47 3.38 -5.14
CA LEU A 62 -0.90 3.42 -3.78
C LEU A 62 -0.61 4.84 -3.31
N TYR A 63 0.06 5.69 -4.10
CA TYR A 63 0.49 6.99 -3.57
C TYR A 63 -0.66 7.90 -3.10
N PRO A 64 -1.82 7.96 -3.79
CA PRO A 64 -2.98 8.68 -3.26
C PRO A 64 -3.57 8.06 -1.99
N HIS A 65 -3.43 6.74 -1.82
CA HIS A 65 -3.88 6.02 -0.64
C HIS A 65 -2.97 6.32 0.56
N ASP A 66 -1.66 6.14 0.41
CA ASP A 66 -0.64 6.44 1.44
C ASP A 66 -0.77 7.92 1.90
N GLN A 67 -0.95 8.86 0.97
CA GLN A 67 -1.18 10.27 1.28
C GLN A 67 -2.46 10.46 2.10
N TRP A 68 -3.55 9.79 1.71
CA TRP A 68 -4.81 9.88 2.43
C TRP A 68 -4.68 9.33 3.86
N GLU A 69 -3.96 8.23 4.05
CA GLU A 69 -3.72 7.64 5.37
C GLU A 69 -2.95 8.60 6.26
N GLU A 70 -1.83 9.16 5.78
CA GLU A 70 -1.01 10.09 6.54
C GLU A 70 -1.79 11.36 6.94
N GLU A 71 -2.57 11.93 6.02
CA GLU A 71 -3.30 13.16 6.26
C GLU A 71 -4.57 12.98 7.10
N LYS A 72 -5.25 11.84 6.97
CA LYS A 72 -6.59 11.61 7.55
C LYS A 72 -6.59 10.56 8.63
N ALA A 73 -6.09 9.37 8.33
CA ALA A 73 -6.20 8.20 9.20
C ALA A 73 -5.18 8.25 10.34
N PHE A 74 -3.89 8.29 10.00
CA PHE A 74 -2.78 8.35 10.96
C PHE A 74 -2.82 9.60 11.83
N ALA A 75 -3.37 10.71 11.32
CA ALA A 75 -3.60 11.93 12.09
C ALA A 75 -4.47 11.69 13.35
N LEU A 76 -5.34 10.67 13.35
CA LEU A 76 -6.16 10.28 14.51
C LEU A 76 -5.38 9.54 15.60
N PHE A 77 -4.17 9.07 15.29
CA PHE A 77 -3.31 8.24 16.13
C PHE A 77 -2.01 8.96 16.51
N ARG A 78 -1.99 10.29 16.52
CA ARG A 78 -0.79 11.09 16.77
C ARG A 78 -0.05 10.61 18.03
N GLY A 79 1.22 10.24 17.86
CA GLY A 79 2.10 9.76 18.94
C GLY A 79 2.08 8.24 19.14
N HIS A 80 1.25 7.49 18.41
CA HIS A 80 1.26 6.04 18.45
C HIS A 80 2.51 5.49 17.74
N PRO A 81 3.30 4.59 18.36
CA PRO A 81 4.57 4.12 17.79
C PRO A 81 4.39 3.40 16.43
N LEU A 82 3.26 2.72 16.25
CA LEU A 82 2.96 2.04 14.99
C LEU A 82 2.82 3.00 13.81
N VAL A 83 2.29 4.21 14.01
CA VAL A 83 2.16 5.20 12.92
C VAL A 83 3.52 5.57 12.33
N ASN A 84 4.52 5.81 13.19
CA ASN A 84 5.86 6.14 12.71
C ASN A 84 6.47 4.99 11.91
N ALA A 85 6.24 3.74 12.34
CA ALA A 85 6.73 2.57 11.62
C ALA A 85 6.03 2.41 10.26
N LEU A 86 4.71 2.59 10.20
CA LEU A 86 3.92 2.50 8.96
C LEU A 86 4.29 3.61 7.97
N THR A 87 4.45 4.86 8.41
CA THR A 87 4.93 5.96 7.57
C THR A 87 6.34 5.70 7.01
N LEU A 88 7.21 5.02 7.76
CA LEU A 88 8.51 4.60 7.23
C LEU A 88 8.36 3.50 6.17
N GLN A 89 7.39 2.59 6.33
CA GLN A 89 7.08 1.58 5.34
C GLN A 89 6.51 2.17 4.04
N HIS A 90 5.70 3.23 4.07
CA HIS A 90 5.30 3.95 2.85
C HIS A 90 6.52 4.37 2.03
N ARG A 91 7.51 4.99 2.68
CA ARG A 91 8.74 5.42 2.02
C ARG A 91 9.55 4.25 1.47
N GLU A 92 9.58 3.12 2.18
CA GLU A 92 10.23 1.90 1.72
C GLU A 92 9.54 1.34 0.46
N ILE A 93 8.21 1.30 0.47
CA ILE A 93 7.37 0.88 -0.66
C ILE A 93 7.63 1.77 -1.89
N GLU A 94 7.60 3.09 -1.73
CA GLU A 94 7.92 4.08 -2.77
C GLU A 94 9.33 3.86 -3.34
N GLN A 95 10.32 3.65 -2.48
CA GLN A 95 11.71 3.41 -2.89
C GLN A 95 11.86 2.11 -3.68
N LEU A 96 11.18 1.04 -3.26
CA LEU A 96 11.21 -0.24 -3.96
C LEU A 96 10.57 -0.13 -5.36
N LEU A 97 9.43 0.58 -5.48
CA LEU A 97 8.78 0.82 -6.77
C LEU A 97 9.64 1.69 -7.69
N SER A 98 10.16 2.81 -7.19
CA SER A 98 11.04 3.71 -7.94
C SER A 98 12.33 3.01 -8.40
N GLY A 99 12.92 2.21 -7.52
CA GLY A 99 14.09 1.41 -7.85
C GLY A 99 13.77 0.33 -8.88
N ALA A 100 12.65 -0.39 -8.75
CA ALA A 100 12.22 -1.36 -9.75
C ALA A 100 11.94 -0.71 -11.11
N LYS A 101 11.40 0.51 -11.13
CA LYS A 101 11.14 1.26 -12.37
C LYS A 101 12.43 1.57 -13.13
N SER A 102 13.46 2.01 -12.41
CA SER A 102 14.76 2.41 -12.98
C SER A 102 15.74 1.25 -13.20
N GLU A 103 15.52 0.09 -12.58
CA GLU A 103 16.39 -1.08 -12.74
C GLU A 103 16.34 -1.63 -14.17
N VAL A 104 17.53 -1.88 -14.73
CA VAL A 104 17.73 -2.39 -16.11
C VAL A 104 17.85 -3.91 -16.10
N ASN A 105 18.40 -4.48 -15.01
CA ASN A 105 18.52 -5.92 -14.85
C ASN A 105 17.16 -6.54 -14.51
N PRO A 106 16.59 -7.39 -15.38
CA PRO A 106 15.25 -7.94 -15.20
C PRO A 106 15.13 -8.81 -13.93
N VAL A 107 16.17 -9.55 -13.56
CA VAL A 107 16.19 -10.40 -12.36
C VAL A 107 16.12 -9.54 -11.10
N ARG A 108 16.93 -8.48 -11.04
CA ARG A 108 16.91 -7.54 -9.90
C ARG A 108 15.58 -6.79 -9.82
N LYS A 109 15.03 -6.36 -10.95
CA LYS A 109 13.72 -5.71 -11.02
C LYS A 109 12.64 -6.59 -10.39
N VAL A 110 12.57 -7.87 -10.76
CA VAL A 110 11.63 -8.83 -10.17
C VAL A 110 11.86 -8.99 -8.67
N GLN A 111 13.12 -9.11 -8.24
CA GLN A 111 13.43 -9.25 -6.82
C GLN A 111 12.97 -8.03 -6.00
N MET A 112 13.14 -6.82 -6.53
CA MET A 112 12.63 -5.60 -5.90
C MET A 112 11.11 -5.60 -5.84
N LEU A 113 10.42 -6.02 -6.91
CA LEU A 113 8.95 -6.10 -6.92
C LEU A 113 8.40 -7.17 -5.97
N LYS A 114 9.09 -8.30 -5.82
CA LYS A 114 8.75 -9.31 -4.80
C LYS A 114 8.90 -8.76 -3.38
N THR A 115 9.99 -8.04 -3.14
CA THR A 115 10.24 -7.38 -1.85
C THR A 115 9.16 -6.33 -1.57
N PHE A 116 8.82 -5.51 -2.57
CA PHE A 116 7.71 -4.56 -2.51
C PHE A 116 6.40 -5.24 -2.08
N LEU A 117 6.03 -6.37 -2.70
CA LEU A 117 4.79 -7.06 -2.35
C LEU A 117 4.81 -7.64 -0.94
N GLU A 118 5.95 -8.15 -0.49
CA GLU A 118 6.09 -8.64 0.88
C GLU A 118 5.89 -7.51 1.89
N VAL A 119 6.57 -6.37 1.68
CA VAL A 119 6.44 -5.18 2.54
C VAL A 119 5.00 -4.67 2.54
N LEU A 120 4.36 -4.54 1.37
CA LEU A 120 2.99 -4.06 1.24
C LEU A 120 2.00 -4.98 1.98
N ARG A 121 2.15 -6.30 1.90
CA ARG A 121 1.29 -7.24 2.63
C ARG A 121 1.44 -7.11 4.14
N ILE A 122 2.68 -6.99 4.62
CA ILE A 122 2.96 -6.80 6.04
C ILE A 122 2.34 -5.48 6.53
N HIS A 123 2.46 -4.44 5.72
CA HIS A 123 1.92 -3.12 5.98
C HIS A 123 0.39 -3.13 6.10
N VAL A 124 -0.32 -3.54 5.04
CA VAL A 124 -1.79 -3.61 5.00
C VAL A 124 -2.33 -4.50 6.12
N LYS A 125 -1.64 -5.62 6.42
CA LYS A 125 -2.01 -6.49 7.54
C LYS A 125 -1.89 -5.78 8.88
N ALA A 126 -0.78 -5.07 9.13
CA ALA A 126 -0.58 -4.35 10.38
C ALA A 126 -1.66 -3.29 10.61
N GLU A 127 -2.07 -2.58 9.57
CA GLU A 127 -3.14 -1.58 9.64
C GLU A 127 -4.51 -2.23 9.90
N ASN A 128 -4.86 -3.25 9.13
CA ASN A 128 -6.12 -3.99 9.27
C ASN A 128 -6.29 -4.64 10.64
N GLU A 129 -5.22 -5.20 11.19
CA GLU A 129 -5.26 -5.94 12.44
C GLU A 129 -5.02 -5.08 13.68
N GLN A 130 -4.33 -3.93 13.55
CA GLN A 130 -3.92 -3.12 14.70
C GLN A 130 -4.52 -1.71 14.71
N LEU A 131 -4.42 -0.93 13.62
CA LEU A 131 -4.90 0.46 13.64
C LEU A 131 -6.40 0.60 13.38
N ILE A 132 -6.90 -0.02 12.32
CA ILE A 132 -8.32 0.08 11.93
C ILE A 132 -9.25 -0.37 13.08
N PRO A 133 -8.97 -1.47 13.82
CA PRO A 133 -9.82 -1.87 14.94
C PRO A 133 -9.89 -0.86 16.08
N MET A 134 -8.87 -0.01 16.25
CA MET A 134 -8.85 1.04 17.27
C MET A 134 -9.77 2.23 16.93
N LEU A 135 -10.33 2.30 15.71
CA LEU A 135 -11.30 3.32 15.33
C LEU A 135 -12.74 3.02 15.78
N ARG A 136 -13.00 1.79 16.25
CA ARG A 136 -14.30 1.35 16.79
C ARG A 136 -14.64 2.00 18.13
#